data_AF-A0A1B6L0U9-F1
#
_entry.id   AF-A0A1B6L0U9-F1
#
_cell.length_a   1.000
_cell.length_b   1.000
_cell.length_c   1.000
_cell.angle_alpha   90.00
_cell.angle_beta   90.00
_cell.angle_gamma   90.00
#
_symmetry.space_group_name_H-M   'P 1'
#
loop_
_entity.id
_entity.type
_entity.pdbx_description
1 polymer ?
#
loop_
_entity_poly.entity_id
_entity_poly.type
_entity_poly.pdbx_seq_one_letter_code
_entity_poly.pdbx_strand_id
1 'polypeptide(L)'
;TRFNLETEWKNNFPRMRELDRNELFEKARGEILDEVVNLSEVSVKTWEELLVHKIWDKVSLNVFENIYLPAIQTGDSKMFNTTVDIKLRQWADQTLPQKSVDAGWEALRHEFTHFIECRKRSKDHDDLFDRLKQTVIDEAMSRHKWEPKANEVLRVIQLNTLEDRNCRDKHAWDAAVKFLENSVKEKLNATEKLISDLIGPGTKDRWLYWKYSTEEQDKRYAVKRELDKILNANYKHSNMLTQDELTTIRENLMRNGVSVDMEFIKDTWHPVYRRHFLKQSLARAYDCRRGFYLYHEGLESECNDVVLFWRIDQMLKVTANALRQQVMNREAQRLDKEIKQVLEEFSQNSEMKEKLLTGRRVTLAEELKRVKRIQEKLEEFIQALNKEKMDERR
;
A
#
# COMPACT_ATOMS: atom_id res chain seq x y z
N THR A 1 35.66 -38.65 10.16
CA THR A 1 35.87 -39.51 8.97
C THR A 1 34.94 -39.06 7.86
N ARG A 2 35.44 -38.85 6.63
CA ARG A 2 34.66 -38.43 5.44
C ARG A 2 33.40 -39.26 5.23
N PHE A 3 33.53 -40.56 5.43
CA PHE A 3 32.45 -41.54 5.33
C PHE A 3 31.23 -41.19 6.20
N ASN A 4 31.44 -40.63 7.39
CA ASN A 4 30.35 -40.25 8.29
C ASN A 4 29.58 -39.04 7.74
N LEU A 5 30.28 -38.04 7.21
CA LEU A 5 29.66 -36.85 6.62
C LEU A 5 28.91 -37.18 5.32
N GLU A 6 29.47 -38.06 4.47
CA GLU A 6 28.79 -38.53 3.26
C GLU A 6 27.54 -39.35 3.58
N THR A 7 27.60 -40.15 4.64
CA THR A 7 26.45 -40.92 5.13
C THR A 7 25.37 -39.99 5.69
N GLU A 8 25.75 -38.98 6.48
CA GLU A 8 24.84 -37.96 6.99
C GLU A 8 24.14 -37.20 5.85
N TRP A 9 24.88 -36.83 4.79
CA TRP A 9 24.31 -36.18 3.62
C TRP A 9 23.30 -37.05 2.91
N LYS A 10 23.66 -38.31 2.61
CA LYS A 10 22.77 -39.26 1.92
C LYS A 10 21.49 -39.55 2.70
N ASN A 11 21.56 -39.55 4.03
CA ASN A 11 20.42 -39.80 4.89
C ASN A 11 19.48 -38.59 5.01
N ASN A 12 20.04 -37.39 5.22
CA ASN A 12 19.24 -36.19 5.51
C ASN A 12 18.82 -35.42 4.25
N PHE A 13 19.59 -35.50 3.17
CA PHE A 13 19.34 -34.76 1.92
C PHE A 13 19.38 -35.69 0.69
N PRO A 14 18.55 -36.76 0.66
CA PRO A 14 18.56 -37.70 -0.44
C PRO A 14 18.21 -36.99 -1.76
N ARG A 15 18.93 -37.32 -2.84
CA ARG A 15 18.75 -36.75 -4.19
C ARG A 15 19.07 -35.26 -4.33
N MET A 16 19.60 -34.59 -3.30
CA MET A 16 20.13 -33.23 -3.43
C MET A 16 21.61 -33.24 -3.77
N ARG A 17 21.99 -32.35 -4.70
CA ARG A 17 23.40 -32.08 -5.02
C ARG A 17 24.04 -31.29 -3.88
N GLU A 18 25.25 -31.70 -3.49
CA GLU A 18 26.11 -30.94 -2.58
C GLU A 18 26.48 -29.60 -3.26
N LEU A 19 26.00 -28.50 -2.70
CA LEU A 19 26.32 -27.15 -3.15
C LEU A 19 26.89 -26.37 -1.97
N ASP A 20 28.07 -25.78 -2.14
CA ASP A 20 28.62 -24.89 -1.13
C ASP A 20 27.89 -23.55 -1.08
N ARG A 21 28.22 -22.71 -0.10
CA ARG A 21 27.53 -21.44 0.11
C ARG A 21 27.64 -20.49 -1.10
N ASN A 22 28.75 -20.53 -1.86
CA ASN A 22 28.90 -19.71 -3.06
C ASN A 22 28.03 -20.25 -4.20
N GLU A 23 28.00 -21.56 -4.41
CA GLU A 23 27.15 -22.20 -5.42
C GLU A 23 25.67 -22.02 -5.12
N LEU A 24 25.27 -22.08 -3.84
CA LEU A 24 23.91 -21.77 -3.38
C LEU A 24 23.54 -20.30 -3.62
N PHE A 25 24.49 -19.38 -3.38
CA PHE A 25 24.29 -17.97 -3.69
C PHE A 25 24.08 -17.73 -5.18
N GLU A 26 24.92 -18.31 -6.05
CA GLU A 26 24.76 -18.17 -7.51
C GLU A 26 23.46 -18.79 -8.02
N LYS A 27 23.00 -19.89 -7.43
CA LYS A 27 21.66 -20.43 -7.71
C LYS A 27 20.56 -19.43 -7.36
N ALA A 28 20.59 -18.87 -6.15
CA ALA A 28 19.61 -17.87 -5.72
C ALA A 28 19.67 -16.58 -6.55
N ARG A 29 20.87 -16.17 -6.96
CA ARG A 29 21.10 -15.03 -7.87
C ARG A 29 20.36 -15.25 -9.19
N GLY A 30 20.49 -16.43 -9.79
CA GLY A 30 19.77 -16.80 -11.01
C GLY A 30 18.25 -16.70 -10.80
N GLU A 31 17.73 -17.32 -9.74
CA GLU A 31 16.30 -17.28 -9.43
C GLU A 31 15.77 -15.85 -9.25
N ILE A 32 16.50 -14.97 -8.55
CA ILE A 32 16.09 -13.58 -8.36
C ILE A 32 16.07 -12.82 -9.69
N LEU A 33 17.10 -13.00 -10.52
CA LEU A 33 17.19 -12.31 -11.82
C LEU A 33 16.10 -12.78 -12.79
N ASP A 34 15.74 -14.06 -12.76
CA ASP A 34 14.62 -14.58 -13.55
C ASP A 34 13.29 -13.91 -13.15
N GLU A 35 13.05 -13.70 -11.84
CA GLU A 35 11.83 -13.01 -11.39
C GLU A 35 11.80 -11.52 -11.77
N VAL A 36 12.95 -10.87 -11.95
CA VAL A 36 13.01 -9.50 -12.48
C VAL A 36 12.54 -9.45 -13.93
N VAL A 37 12.86 -10.46 -14.73
CA VAL A 37 12.39 -10.56 -16.12
C VAL A 37 10.87 -10.71 -16.16
N ASN A 38 10.28 -11.46 -15.21
CA ASN A 38 8.83 -11.68 -15.12
C ASN A 38 8.03 -10.39 -14.88
N LEU A 39 8.64 -9.31 -14.36
CA LEU A 39 7.97 -8.00 -14.26
C LEU A 39 7.50 -7.46 -15.62
N SER A 40 8.19 -7.82 -16.70
CA SER A 40 7.81 -7.44 -18.07
C SER A 40 6.58 -8.22 -18.60
N GLU A 41 6.23 -9.35 -17.97
CA GLU A 41 5.10 -10.19 -18.36
C GLU A 41 3.78 -9.74 -17.71
N VAL A 42 3.83 -8.86 -16.71
CA VAL A 42 2.64 -8.34 -16.04
C VAL A 42 1.79 -7.54 -17.03
N SER A 43 0.50 -7.89 -17.11
CA SER A 43 -0.40 -7.31 -18.10
C SER A 43 -0.64 -5.80 -17.87
N VAL A 44 -0.95 -5.07 -18.95
CA VAL A 44 -1.32 -3.65 -18.90
C VAL A 44 -2.46 -3.39 -17.91
N LYS A 45 -3.48 -4.24 -17.96
CA LYS A 45 -4.67 -4.13 -17.10
C LYS A 45 -4.29 -4.30 -15.61
N THR A 46 -3.47 -5.31 -15.29
CA THR A 46 -3.02 -5.57 -13.93
C THR A 46 -2.28 -4.37 -13.34
N TRP A 47 -1.36 -3.78 -14.12
CA TRP A 47 -0.65 -2.57 -13.70
C TRP A 47 -1.57 -1.39 -13.47
N GLU A 48 -2.49 -1.11 -14.40
CA GLU A 48 -3.38 0.04 -14.28
C GLU A 48 -4.34 -0.12 -13.09
N GLU A 49 -4.90 -1.31 -12.86
CA GLU A 49 -5.74 -1.59 -11.70
C GLU A 49 -4.98 -1.43 -10.38
N LEU A 50 -3.77 -2.00 -10.28
CA LEU A 50 -2.92 -1.87 -9.09
C LEU A 50 -2.53 -0.42 -8.84
N LEU A 51 -2.10 0.31 -9.87
CA LEU A 51 -1.68 1.71 -9.76
C LEU A 51 -2.84 2.62 -9.37
N VAL A 52 -4.02 2.46 -10.00
CA VAL A 52 -5.23 3.22 -9.60
C VAL A 52 -5.54 2.99 -8.13
N HIS A 53 -5.51 1.73 -7.67
CA HIS A 53 -5.74 1.39 -6.27
C HIS A 53 -4.71 2.04 -5.34
N LYS A 54 -3.41 1.88 -5.63
CA LYS A 54 -2.32 2.43 -4.80
C LYS A 54 -2.34 3.96 -4.75
N ILE A 55 -2.63 4.62 -5.86
CA ILE A 55 -2.77 6.08 -5.89
C ILE A 55 -3.98 6.47 -5.03
N TRP A 56 -5.14 5.82 -5.22
CA TRP A 56 -6.35 6.12 -4.46
C TRP A 56 -6.15 5.97 -2.95
N ASP A 57 -5.49 4.91 -2.50
CA ASP A 57 -5.15 4.70 -1.08
C ASP A 57 -4.40 5.90 -0.48
N LYS A 58 -3.41 6.42 -1.21
CA LYS A 58 -2.58 7.56 -0.77
C LYS A 58 -3.29 8.91 -0.82
N VAL A 59 -4.27 9.07 -1.71
CA VAL A 59 -4.87 10.38 -1.98
C VAL A 59 -6.29 10.55 -1.46
N SER A 60 -7.01 9.45 -1.20
CA SER A 60 -8.43 9.48 -0.80
C SER A 60 -8.67 10.36 0.42
N LEU A 61 -7.80 10.31 1.43
CA LEU A 61 -7.91 11.16 2.61
C LEU A 61 -7.87 12.65 2.24
N ASN A 62 -6.95 13.07 1.37
CA ASN A 62 -6.86 14.46 0.92
C ASN A 62 -8.12 14.88 0.13
N VAL A 63 -8.61 13.99 -0.73
CA VAL A 63 -9.85 14.23 -1.50
C VAL A 63 -11.02 14.50 -0.57
N PHE A 64 -11.22 13.70 0.46
CA PHE A 64 -12.33 13.86 1.38
C PHE A 64 -12.14 15.06 2.33
N GLU A 65 -10.99 15.17 3.00
CA GLU A 65 -10.79 16.17 4.05
C GLU A 65 -10.50 17.58 3.52
N ASN A 66 -9.72 17.68 2.45
CA ASN A 66 -9.14 18.96 2.02
C ASN A 66 -9.80 19.55 0.77
N ILE A 67 -10.58 18.74 0.04
CA ILE A 67 -11.27 19.16 -1.18
C ILE A 67 -12.78 19.05 -1.00
N TYR A 68 -13.30 17.84 -0.79
CA TYR A 68 -14.73 17.57 -0.87
C TYR A 68 -15.51 18.14 0.32
N LEU A 69 -15.06 17.88 1.54
CA LEU A 69 -15.73 18.39 2.74
C LEU A 69 -15.77 19.94 2.75
N PRO A 70 -14.65 20.68 2.60
CA PRO A 70 -14.69 22.15 2.59
C PRO A 70 -15.56 22.73 1.46
N ALA A 71 -15.58 22.09 0.29
CA ALA A 71 -16.38 22.55 -0.84
C ALA A 71 -17.89 22.45 -0.55
N ILE A 72 -18.35 21.34 0.04
CA ILE A 72 -19.77 21.15 0.40
C ILE A 72 -20.24 22.18 1.42
N GLN A 73 -19.37 22.54 2.36
CA GLN A 73 -19.72 23.47 3.42
C GLN A 73 -19.98 24.90 2.95
N THR A 74 -19.61 25.23 1.71
CA THR A 74 -19.94 26.53 1.11
C THR A 74 -21.45 26.72 0.93
N GLY A 75 -22.22 25.63 0.82
CA GLY A 75 -23.68 25.66 0.71
C GLY A 75 -24.23 26.20 -0.62
N ASP A 76 -23.37 26.65 -1.55
CA ASP A 76 -23.73 27.18 -2.86
C ASP A 76 -22.97 26.47 -3.98
N SER A 77 -23.65 26.20 -5.10
CA SER A 77 -23.11 25.47 -6.26
C SER A 77 -21.92 26.19 -6.91
N LYS A 78 -21.96 27.53 -7.01
CA LYS A 78 -20.88 28.30 -7.63
C LYS A 78 -19.66 28.36 -6.70
N MET A 79 -19.88 28.57 -5.41
CA MET A 79 -18.82 28.56 -4.41
C MET A 79 -18.19 27.17 -4.25
N PHE A 80 -19.00 26.09 -4.35
CA PHE A 80 -18.50 24.71 -4.36
C PHE A 80 -17.49 24.50 -5.48
N ASN A 81 -17.87 24.82 -6.71
CA ASN A 81 -17.02 24.61 -7.89
C ASN A 81 -15.72 25.45 -7.79
N THR A 82 -15.85 26.71 -7.39
CA THR A 82 -14.70 27.61 -7.18
C THR A 82 -13.73 27.05 -6.13
N THR A 83 -14.26 26.57 -5.00
CA THR A 83 -13.45 25.95 -3.93
C THR A 83 -12.76 24.69 -4.43
N VAL A 84 -13.48 23.83 -5.14
CA VAL A 84 -12.94 22.61 -5.75
C VAL A 84 -11.76 22.92 -6.68
N ASP A 85 -11.91 23.88 -7.58
CA ASP A 85 -10.84 24.18 -8.55
C ASP A 85 -9.58 24.73 -7.89
N ILE A 86 -9.74 25.63 -6.91
CA ILE A 86 -8.61 26.16 -6.15
C ILE A 86 -7.89 25.01 -5.44
N LYS A 87 -8.64 24.14 -4.75
CA LYS A 87 -8.07 23.03 -3.98
C LYS A 87 -7.44 21.95 -4.87
N LEU A 88 -8.06 21.61 -6.01
CA LEU A 88 -7.51 20.64 -6.96
C LEU A 88 -6.22 21.16 -7.60
N ARG A 89 -6.17 22.43 -8.00
CA ARG A 89 -4.95 23.04 -8.56
C ARG A 89 -3.83 23.08 -7.53
N GLN A 90 -4.10 23.59 -6.32
CA GLN A 90 -3.12 23.60 -5.23
C GLN A 90 -2.59 22.20 -4.90
N TRP A 91 -3.47 21.21 -4.87
CA TRP A 91 -3.09 19.83 -4.61
C TRP A 91 -2.21 19.23 -5.70
N ALA A 92 -2.58 19.46 -6.97
CA ALA A 92 -1.83 19.04 -8.15
C ALA A 92 -0.44 19.70 -8.23
N ASP A 93 -0.33 20.98 -7.85
CA ASP A 93 0.94 21.70 -7.86
C ASP A 93 1.90 21.25 -6.75
N GLN A 94 1.38 20.75 -5.63
CA GLN A 94 2.17 20.50 -4.42
C GLN A 94 2.46 19.02 -4.19
N THR A 95 1.44 18.24 -3.83
CA THR A 95 1.67 16.91 -3.21
C THR A 95 1.19 15.74 -4.04
N LEU A 96 0.27 15.96 -5.00
CA LEU A 96 -0.26 14.89 -5.82
C LEU A 96 0.81 14.15 -6.65
N PRO A 97 1.73 14.83 -7.38
CA PRO A 97 2.69 14.12 -8.22
C PRO A 97 3.60 13.20 -7.40
N GLN A 98 4.12 13.70 -6.27
CA GLN A 98 4.98 12.91 -5.39
C GLN A 98 4.24 11.71 -4.81
N LYS A 99 3.00 11.90 -4.34
CA LYS A 99 2.18 10.77 -3.84
C LYS A 99 1.90 9.73 -4.92
N SER A 100 1.73 10.15 -6.17
CA SER A 100 1.58 9.24 -7.31
C SER A 100 2.87 8.47 -7.61
N VAL A 101 4.03 9.12 -7.55
CA VAL A 101 5.34 8.46 -7.66
C VAL A 101 5.53 7.43 -6.53
N ASP A 102 5.21 7.80 -5.30
CA ASP A 102 5.28 6.88 -4.16
C ASP A 102 4.36 5.66 -4.34
N ALA A 103 3.16 5.86 -4.91
CA ALA A 103 2.25 4.76 -5.27
C ALA A 103 2.84 3.87 -6.37
N GLY A 104 3.51 4.47 -7.36
CA GLY A 104 4.24 3.74 -8.40
C GLY A 104 5.37 2.88 -7.84
N TRP A 105 6.15 3.43 -6.90
CA TRP A 105 7.20 2.70 -6.19
C TRP A 105 6.63 1.53 -5.38
N GLU A 106 5.52 1.75 -4.65
CA GLU A 106 4.85 0.69 -3.89
C GLU A 106 4.25 -0.40 -4.78
N ALA A 107 3.69 -0.03 -5.93
CA ALA A 107 3.17 -0.98 -6.91
C ALA A 107 4.31 -1.83 -7.49
N LEU A 108 5.44 -1.22 -7.85
CA LEU A 108 6.62 -1.93 -8.33
C LEU A 108 7.16 -2.94 -7.30
N ARG A 109 7.27 -2.49 -6.04
CA ARG A 109 7.65 -3.37 -4.92
C ARG A 109 6.67 -4.52 -4.75
N HIS A 110 5.37 -4.23 -4.85
CA HIS A 110 4.32 -5.22 -4.67
C HIS A 110 4.41 -6.34 -5.70
N GLU A 111 4.48 -6.01 -6.99
CA GLU A 111 4.60 -7.02 -8.05
C GLU A 111 5.88 -7.85 -7.90
N PHE A 112 7.02 -7.20 -7.62
CA PHE A 112 8.28 -7.93 -7.45
C PHE A 112 8.26 -8.88 -6.25
N THR A 113 7.69 -8.44 -5.12
CA THR A 113 7.52 -9.30 -3.94
C THR A 113 6.52 -10.43 -4.21
N HIS A 114 5.44 -10.14 -4.95
CA HIS A 114 4.41 -11.11 -5.29
C HIS A 114 4.95 -12.28 -6.11
N PHE A 115 5.82 -12.03 -7.10
CA PHE A 115 6.47 -13.08 -7.88
C PHE A 115 7.29 -14.04 -7.00
N ILE A 116 8.07 -13.47 -6.07
CA ILE A 116 8.88 -14.25 -5.12
C ILE A 116 7.99 -15.05 -4.16
N GLU A 117 6.89 -14.49 -3.67
CA GLU A 117 5.93 -15.18 -2.80
C GLU A 117 5.16 -16.30 -3.52
N CYS A 118 4.77 -16.10 -4.78
CA CYS A 118 4.08 -17.11 -5.57
C CYS A 118 4.95 -18.37 -5.77
N ARG A 119 6.27 -18.21 -5.93
CA ARG A 119 7.21 -19.35 -5.98
C ARG A 119 7.27 -20.16 -4.69
N LYS A 120 7.07 -19.53 -3.53
CA LYS A 120 7.04 -20.24 -2.24
C LYS A 120 5.94 -21.30 -2.14
N ARG A 121 4.90 -21.18 -2.97
CA ARG A 121 3.77 -22.12 -3.02
C ARG A 121 4.03 -23.32 -3.94
N SER A 122 5.15 -23.32 -4.67
CA SER A 122 5.53 -24.43 -5.54
C SER A 122 6.01 -25.63 -4.72
N LYS A 123 5.80 -26.85 -5.24
CA LYS A 123 6.25 -28.09 -4.59
C LYS A 123 7.78 -28.21 -4.51
N ASP A 124 8.48 -27.48 -5.36
CA ASP A 124 9.95 -27.47 -5.47
C ASP A 124 10.57 -26.27 -4.73
N HIS A 125 9.79 -25.60 -3.87
CA HIS A 125 10.27 -24.46 -3.08
C HIS A 125 11.36 -24.86 -2.10
N ASP A 126 12.43 -24.07 -2.06
CA ASP A 126 13.57 -24.22 -1.16
C ASP A 126 13.61 -23.01 -0.22
N ASP A 127 13.17 -23.22 1.01
CA ASP A 127 13.06 -22.19 2.05
C ASP A 127 14.40 -21.57 2.46
N LEU A 128 15.51 -22.26 2.17
CA LEU A 128 16.86 -21.76 2.40
C LEU A 128 17.09 -20.38 1.78
N PHE A 129 16.49 -20.11 0.61
CA PHE A 129 16.73 -18.87 -0.13
C PHE A 129 15.81 -17.71 0.30
N ASP A 130 14.77 -17.96 1.09
CA ASP A 130 13.74 -16.95 1.39
C ASP A 130 14.31 -15.71 2.07
N ARG A 131 15.22 -15.90 3.02
CA ARG A 131 15.87 -14.79 3.74
C ARG A 131 16.77 -13.98 2.80
N LEU A 132 17.52 -14.65 1.94
CA LEU A 132 18.39 -13.99 0.96
C LEU A 132 17.56 -13.18 -0.04
N LYS A 133 16.51 -13.79 -0.62
CA LYS A 133 15.59 -13.13 -1.56
C LYS A 133 14.96 -11.88 -0.94
N GLN A 134 14.40 -11.99 0.26
CA GLN A 134 13.78 -10.85 0.94
C GLN A 134 14.80 -9.74 1.23
N THR A 135 16.00 -10.09 1.68
CA THR A 135 17.05 -9.10 1.97
C THR A 135 17.51 -8.36 0.71
N VAL A 136 17.64 -9.08 -0.42
CA VAL A 136 17.99 -8.47 -1.72
C VAL A 136 16.88 -7.54 -2.20
N ILE A 137 15.61 -7.93 -2.07
CA ILE A 137 14.46 -7.06 -2.41
C ILE A 137 14.51 -5.78 -1.58
N ASP A 138 14.59 -5.90 -0.25
CA ASP A 138 14.49 -4.75 0.64
C ASP A 138 15.67 -3.78 0.44
N GLU A 139 16.88 -4.29 0.20
CA GLU A 139 18.06 -3.47 -0.09
C GLU A 139 17.99 -2.83 -1.49
N ALA A 140 17.56 -3.57 -2.52
CA ALA A 140 17.41 -3.01 -3.87
C ALA A 140 16.32 -1.93 -3.91
N MET A 141 15.18 -2.17 -3.25
CA MET A 141 14.09 -1.21 -3.17
C MET A 141 14.47 0.04 -2.36
N SER A 142 15.26 -0.11 -1.27
CA SER A 142 15.69 1.03 -0.46
C SER A 142 16.63 1.98 -1.23
N ARG A 143 17.45 1.43 -2.13
CA ARG A 143 18.33 2.21 -3.03
C ARG A 143 17.59 2.77 -4.23
N HIS A 144 16.57 2.06 -4.72
CA HIS A 144 15.80 2.46 -5.89
C HIS A 144 15.08 3.79 -5.68
N LYS A 145 15.52 4.81 -6.42
CA LYS A 145 14.86 6.12 -6.49
C LYS A 145 14.20 6.31 -7.84
N TRP A 146 12.92 6.65 -7.82
CA TRP A 146 12.16 6.95 -9.03
C TRP A 146 12.80 8.08 -9.85
N GLU A 147 12.52 8.12 -11.15
CA GLU A 147 13.11 9.14 -12.03
C GLU A 147 12.81 10.56 -11.53
N PRO A 148 13.82 11.45 -11.36
CA PRO A 148 13.62 12.79 -10.79
C PRO A 148 12.59 13.64 -11.54
N LYS A 149 12.51 13.46 -12.87
CA LYS A 149 11.59 14.22 -13.74
C LYS A 149 10.14 13.71 -13.70
N ALA A 150 9.87 12.56 -13.08
CA ALA A 150 8.54 11.96 -13.05
C ALA A 150 7.51 12.91 -12.42
N ASN A 151 7.89 13.60 -11.34
CA ASN A 151 7.01 14.56 -10.67
C ASN A 151 6.57 15.69 -11.61
N GLU A 152 7.47 16.25 -12.40
CA GLU A 152 7.14 17.34 -13.33
C GLU A 152 6.20 16.86 -14.45
N VAL A 153 6.49 15.69 -15.02
CA VAL A 153 5.67 15.08 -16.07
C VAL A 153 4.26 14.78 -15.55
N LEU A 154 4.16 14.16 -14.37
CA LEU A 154 2.86 13.84 -13.76
C LEU A 154 2.09 15.11 -13.41
N ARG A 155 2.76 16.15 -12.89
CA ARG A 155 2.12 17.43 -12.56
C ARG A 155 1.36 18.02 -13.75
N VAL A 156 2.00 18.10 -14.91
CA VAL A 156 1.38 18.66 -16.13
C VAL A 156 0.16 17.83 -16.55
N ILE A 157 0.30 16.51 -16.58
CA ILE A 157 -0.77 15.59 -16.96
C ILE A 157 -1.96 15.69 -15.99
N GLN A 158 -1.68 15.74 -14.69
CA GLN A 158 -2.67 15.81 -13.63
C GLN A 158 -3.41 17.14 -13.63
N LEU A 159 -2.70 18.27 -13.77
CA LEU A 159 -3.32 19.59 -13.89
C LEU A 159 -4.28 19.65 -15.07
N ASN A 160 -3.81 19.27 -16.28
CA ASN A 160 -4.64 19.29 -17.48
C ASN A 160 -5.89 18.42 -17.33
N THR A 161 -5.74 17.23 -16.72
CA THR A 161 -6.86 16.30 -16.51
C THR A 161 -7.84 16.84 -15.47
N LEU A 162 -7.34 17.42 -14.39
CA LEU A 162 -8.17 17.98 -13.34
C LEU A 162 -8.88 19.26 -13.78
N GLU A 163 -8.43 19.99 -14.80
CA GLU A 163 -9.14 21.17 -15.29
C GLU A 163 -10.39 20.86 -16.13
N ASP A 164 -10.47 19.66 -16.73
CA ASP A 164 -11.65 19.24 -17.49
C ASP A 164 -12.85 19.08 -16.55
N ARG A 165 -14.01 19.64 -16.91
CA ARG A 165 -15.27 19.46 -16.17
C ARG A 165 -16.33 18.70 -16.97
N ASN A 166 -15.98 18.25 -18.16
CA ASN A 166 -16.94 17.78 -19.14
C ASN A 166 -17.15 16.27 -19.06
N CYS A 167 -18.14 15.87 -18.27
CA CYS A 167 -18.66 14.50 -18.27
C CYS A 167 -19.58 14.29 -19.49
N ARG A 168 -18.97 13.97 -20.64
CA ARG A 168 -19.64 14.03 -21.95
C ARG A 168 -20.82 13.10 -22.14
N ASP A 169 -20.76 11.90 -21.57
CA ASP A 169 -21.74 10.85 -21.81
C ASP A 169 -22.31 10.25 -20.52
N LYS A 170 -23.46 9.61 -20.67
CA LYS A 170 -24.18 8.97 -19.57
C LYS A 170 -23.36 7.85 -18.93
N HIS A 171 -22.53 7.14 -19.69
CA HIS A 171 -21.73 6.04 -19.17
C HIS A 171 -20.64 6.55 -18.22
N ALA A 172 -19.95 7.64 -18.57
CA ALA A 172 -19.00 8.34 -17.74
C ALA A 172 -19.66 8.92 -16.49
N TRP A 173 -20.88 9.44 -16.61
CA TRP A 173 -21.68 9.90 -15.48
C TRP A 173 -21.99 8.75 -14.52
N ASP A 174 -22.54 7.64 -15.03
CA ASP A 174 -22.88 6.47 -14.22
C ASP A 174 -21.64 5.86 -13.55
N ALA A 175 -20.49 5.86 -14.24
CA ALA A 175 -19.21 5.43 -13.68
C ALA A 175 -18.73 6.37 -12.56
N ALA A 176 -18.87 7.69 -12.73
CA ALA A 176 -18.50 8.68 -11.71
C ALA A 176 -19.41 8.60 -10.48
N VAL A 177 -20.73 8.43 -10.68
CA VAL A 177 -21.68 8.20 -9.58
C VAL A 177 -21.30 6.94 -8.82
N LYS A 178 -21.01 5.83 -9.53
CA LYS A 178 -20.59 4.58 -8.91
C LYS A 178 -19.27 4.74 -8.14
N PHE A 179 -18.31 5.49 -8.67
CA PHE A 179 -17.04 5.78 -8.00
C PHE A 179 -17.25 6.61 -6.73
N LEU A 180 -18.07 7.67 -6.79
CA LEU A 180 -18.48 8.47 -5.63
C LEU A 180 -19.16 7.60 -4.57
N GLU A 181 -20.16 6.80 -4.95
CA GLU A 181 -20.88 5.93 -4.03
C GLU A 181 -19.96 4.94 -3.31
N ASN A 182 -19.11 4.25 -4.07
CA ASN A 182 -18.19 3.26 -3.50
C ASN A 182 -17.20 3.94 -2.54
N SER A 183 -16.62 5.07 -2.95
CA SER A 183 -15.69 5.86 -2.15
C SER A 183 -16.32 6.34 -0.84
N VAL A 184 -17.53 6.87 -0.90
CA VAL A 184 -18.27 7.35 0.27
C VAL A 184 -18.65 6.17 1.19
N LYS A 185 -19.13 5.05 0.64
CA LYS A 185 -19.46 3.84 1.42
C LYS A 185 -18.25 3.28 2.14
N GLU A 186 -17.11 3.21 1.49
CA GLU A 186 -15.87 2.72 2.10
C GLU A 186 -15.46 3.61 3.28
N LYS A 187 -15.43 4.94 3.08
CA LYS A 187 -15.13 5.89 4.17
C LYS A 187 -16.19 5.86 5.28
N LEU A 188 -17.46 5.66 4.93
CA LEU A 188 -18.55 5.56 5.90
C LEU A 188 -18.37 4.32 6.77
N ASN A 189 -18.11 3.16 6.17
CA ASN A 189 -17.86 1.92 6.88
C ASN A 189 -16.64 2.02 7.81
N ALA A 190 -15.55 2.64 7.34
CA ALA A 190 -14.36 2.89 8.18
C ALA A 190 -14.68 3.83 9.36
N THR A 191 -15.47 4.88 9.12
CA THR A 191 -15.90 5.82 10.17
C THR A 191 -16.85 5.17 11.16
N GLU A 192 -17.77 4.32 10.72
CA GLU A 192 -18.68 3.58 11.59
C GLU A 192 -17.95 2.56 12.46
N LYS A 193 -16.92 1.89 11.92
CA LYS A 193 -16.00 1.05 12.72
C LYS A 193 -15.27 1.86 13.78
N LEU A 194 -14.65 2.99 13.40
CA LEU A 194 -13.98 3.89 14.33
C LEU A 194 -14.92 4.36 15.45
N ILE A 195 -16.14 4.78 15.10
CA ILE A 195 -17.15 5.18 16.10
C ILE A 195 -17.50 4.00 17.01
N SER A 196 -17.68 2.80 16.46
CA SER A 196 -17.99 1.60 17.24
C SER A 196 -16.88 1.27 18.24
N ASP A 197 -15.61 1.40 17.84
CA ASP A 197 -14.47 1.15 18.72
C ASP A 197 -14.38 2.20 19.85
N LEU A 198 -14.67 3.47 19.53
CA LEU A 198 -14.68 4.58 20.48
C LEU A 198 -15.82 4.51 21.52
N ILE A 199 -17.03 4.12 21.11
CA ILE A 199 -18.20 4.09 22.02
C ILE A 199 -18.45 2.71 22.65
N GLY A 200 -17.71 1.70 22.22
CA GLY A 200 -17.85 0.34 22.71
C GLY A 200 -19.10 -0.40 22.19
N PRO A 201 -19.36 -1.60 22.72
CA PRO A 201 -20.42 -2.48 22.23
C PRO A 201 -21.81 -1.84 22.38
N GLY A 202 -22.64 -1.99 21.34
CA GLY A 202 -24.03 -1.53 21.38
C GLY A 202 -24.89 -2.39 22.33
N THR A 203 -26.12 -1.94 22.61
CA THR A 203 -27.04 -2.66 23.50
C THR A 203 -27.30 -4.10 23.07
N LYS A 204 -27.38 -4.35 21.75
CA LYS A 204 -27.50 -5.71 21.19
C LYS A 204 -26.25 -6.54 21.40
N ASP A 205 -25.07 -5.97 21.23
CA ASP A 205 -23.81 -6.71 21.38
C ASP A 205 -23.50 -7.05 22.84
N ARG A 206 -23.85 -6.13 23.76
CA ARG A 206 -23.75 -6.37 25.21
C ARG A 206 -24.64 -7.55 25.63
N TRP A 207 -25.83 -7.67 25.06
CA TRP A 207 -26.79 -8.74 25.39
C TRP A 207 -26.50 -10.07 24.67
N LEU A 208 -26.22 -10.04 23.36
CA LEU A 208 -26.00 -11.25 22.56
C LEU A 208 -24.62 -11.88 22.79
N TYR A 209 -23.59 -11.06 23.01
CA TYR A 209 -22.20 -11.52 23.08
C TYR A 209 -21.54 -11.26 24.44
N TRP A 210 -22.32 -10.87 25.45
CA TRP A 210 -21.84 -10.61 26.82
C TRP A 210 -20.63 -9.67 26.87
N LYS A 211 -20.61 -8.66 25.99
CA LYS A 211 -19.55 -7.65 25.95
C LYS A 211 -19.83 -6.54 26.96
N TYR A 212 -18.78 -6.01 27.57
CA TYR A 212 -18.85 -4.91 28.54
C TYR A 212 -18.25 -3.63 27.95
N SER A 213 -18.75 -2.47 28.38
CA SER A 213 -18.20 -1.16 28.04
C SER A 213 -17.23 -0.68 29.10
N THR A 214 -16.22 0.08 28.66
CA THR A 214 -15.36 0.84 29.58
C THR A 214 -16.04 2.14 30.00
N GLU A 215 -15.58 2.74 31.11
CA GLU A 215 -16.09 4.04 31.58
C GLU A 215 -15.95 5.13 30.52
N GLU A 216 -14.82 5.15 29.80
CA GLU A 216 -14.59 6.10 28.70
C GLU A 216 -15.59 5.88 27.56
N GLN A 217 -15.83 4.62 27.17
CA GLN A 217 -16.81 4.28 26.13
C GLN A 217 -18.23 4.72 26.50
N ASP A 218 -18.63 4.57 27.76
CA ASP A 218 -19.94 5.03 28.24
C ASP A 218 -20.04 6.57 28.25
N LYS A 219 -18.95 7.27 28.61
CA LYS A 219 -18.86 8.74 28.46
C LYS A 219 -18.98 9.17 27.00
N ARG A 220 -18.24 8.53 26.07
CA ARG A 220 -18.31 8.83 24.62
C ARG A 220 -19.69 8.53 24.04
N TYR A 221 -20.34 7.47 24.51
CA TYR A 221 -21.72 7.15 24.13
C TYR A 221 -22.70 8.25 24.56
N ALA A 222 -22.59 8.74 25.80
CA ALA A 222 -23.41 9.84 26.30
C ALA A 222 -23.19 11.13 25.50
N VAL A 223 -21.93 11.49 25.24
CA VAL A 223 -21.57 12.64 24.37
C VAL A 223 -22.18 12.50 22.99
N LYS A 224 -21.98 11.36 22.33
CA LYS A 224 -22.53 11.08 20.99
C LYS A 224 -24.05 11.26 20.95
N ARG A 225 -24.78 10.84 21.99
CA ARG A 225 -26.24 11.03 22.05
C ARG A 225 -26.64 12.51 22.04
N GLU A 226 -25.90 13.38 22.73
CA GLU A 226 -26.15 14.83 22.67
C GLU A 226 -25.78 15.40 21.30
N LEU A 227 -24.66 14.97 20.71
CA LEU A 227 -24.25 15.39 19.36
C LEU A 227 -25.25 14.97 18.27
N ASP A 228 -25.78 13.74 18.35
CA ASP A 228 -26.79 13.23 17.42
C ASP A 228 -28.08 14.10 17.49
N LYS A 229 -28.43 14.69 18.65
CA LYS A 229 -29.58 15.62 18.73
C LYS A 229 -29.35 16.90 17.93
N ILE A 230 -28.14 17.48 18.00
CA ILE A 230 -27.78 18.68 17.24
C ILE A 230 -27.87 18.41 15.74
N LEU A 231 -27.31 17.29 15.29
CA LEU A 231 -27.32 16.89 13.87
C LEU A 231 -28.73 16.57 13.36
N ASN A 232 -29.57 15.96 14.19
CA ASN A 232 -30.97 15.70 13.84
C ASN A 232 -31.80 17.00 13.78
N ALA A 233 -31.48 17.99 14.61
CA ALA A 233 -32.15 19.29 14.59
C ALA A 233 -31.69 20.17 13.42
N ASN A 234 -30.41 20.09 13.04
CA ASN A 234 -29.85 20.83 11.91
C ASN A 234 -29.14 19.88 10.93
N TYR A 235 -29.86 19.45 9.89
CA TYR A 235 -29.31 18.55 8.88
C TYR A 235 -28.11 19.14 8.11
N LYS A 236 -28.06 20.48 7.97
CA LYS A 236 -26.99 21.22 7.27
C LYS A 236 -25.97 21.84 8.25
N HIS A 237 -25.81 21.24 9.42
CA HIS A 237 -24.88 21.73 10.44
C HIS A 237 -23.43 21.84 9.92
N SER A 238 -22.69 22.83 10.43
CA SER A 238 -21.26 23.02 10.13
C SER A 238 -20.41 21.87 10.69
N ASN A 239 -19.17 21.71 10.22
CA ASN A 239 -18.23 20.72 10.77
C ASN A 239 -17.65 21.15 12.12
N MET A 240 -17.89 22.39 12.55
CA MET A 240 -17.42 22.91 13.83
C MET A 240 -18.61 23.15 14.75
N LEU A 241 -18.47 22.71 16.00
CA LEU A 241 -19.38 23.10 17.08
C LEU A 241 -19.08 24.54 17.50
N THR A 242 -20.13 25.32 17.70
CA THR A 242 -20.03 26.65 18.31
C THR A 242 -19.71 26.54 19.80
N GLN A 243 -19.18 27.61 20.39
CA GLN A 243 -18.86 27.64 21.82
C GLN A 243 -20.11 27.47 22.69
N ASP A 244 -21.26 27.96 22.23
CA ASP A 244 -22.54 27.84 22.92
C ASP A 244 -23.05 26.40 22.89
N GLU A 245 -22.91 25.70 21.75
CA GLU A 245 -23.25 24.27 21.63
C GLU A 245 -22.37 23.43 22.54
N LEU A 246 -21.05 23.68 22.56
CA LEU A 246 -20.12 22.98 23.46
C LEU A 246 -20.50 23.16 24.94
N THR A 247 -20.85 24.39 25.32
CA THR A 247 -21.27 24.71 26.69
C THR A 247 -22.57 23.99 27.04
N THR A 248 -23.54 24.03 26.12
CA THR A 248 -24.85 23.38 26.29
C THR A 248 -24.72 21.85 26.41
N ILE A 249 -23.93 21.22 25.54
CA ILE A 249 -23.67 19.77 25.59
C ILE A 249 -23.06 19.41 26.95
N ARG A 250 -22.03 20.14 27.38
CA ARG A 250 -21.34 19.90 28.65
C ARG A 250 -22.29 20.02 29.84
N GLU A 251 -23.12 21.06 29.89
CA GLU A 251 -24.10 21.25 30.96
C GLU A 251 -25.15 20.13 30.99
N ASN A 252 -25.63 19.69 29.83
CA ASN A 252 -26.58 18.57 29.74
C ASN A 252 -25.96 17.26 30.22
N LEU A 253 -24.70 17.00 29.88
CA LEU A 253 -23.97 15.82 30.36
C LEU A 253 -23.77 15.86 31.87
N MET A 254 -23.38 17.01 32.42
CA MET A 254 -23.22 17.21 33.87
C MET A 254 -24.53 16.96 34.63
N ARG A 255 -25.67 17.44 34.11
CA ARG A 255 -27.01 17.18 34.70
C ARG A 255 -27.36 15.69 34.73
N ASN A 256 -26.83 14.91 33.77
CA ASN A 256 -27.00 13.46 33.69
C ASN A 256 -25.90 12.67 34.42
N GLY A 257 -25.08 13.33 35.24
CA GLY A 257 -24.01 12.70 36.02
C GLY A 257 -22.76 12.34 35.23
N VAL A 258 -22.59 12.86 34.01
CA VAL A 258 -21.44 12.62 33.14
C VAL A 258 -20.55 13.85 33.09
N SER A 259 -19.37 13.78 33.72
CA SER A 259 -18.38 14.85 33.69
C SER A 259 -17.34 14.61 32.60
N VAL A 260 -17.28 15.53 31.63
CA VAL A 260 -16.31 15.54 30.52
C VAL A 260 -15.85 16.98 30.26
N ASP A 261 -14.65 17.14 29.72
CA ASP A 261 -14.15 18.43 29.26
C ASP A 261 -14.62 18.73 27.82
N MET A 262 -14.32 19.95 27.34
CA MET A 262 -14.70 20.37 25.98
C MET A 262 -13.89 19.67 24.90
N GLU A 263 -12.68 19.21 25.22
CA GLU A 263 -11.79 18.54 24.26
C GLU A 263 -12.31 17.14 23.94
N PHE A 264 -12.73 16.40 24.96
CA PHE A 264 -13.39 15.10 24.83
C PHE A 264 -14.68 15.16 23.98
N ILE A 265 -15.44 16.27 24.09
CA ILE A 265 -16.61 16.51 23.23
C ILE A 265 -16.18 16.73 21.78
N LYS A 266 -15.14 17.54 21.52
CA LYS A 266 -14.60 17.78 20.17
C LYS A 266 -14.03 16.51 19.54
N ASP A 267 -13.28 15.72 20.29
CA ASP A 267 -12.72 14.45 19.85
C ASP A 267 -13.81 13.46 19.44
N THR A 268 -14.93 13.46 20.16
CA THR A 268 -16.10 12.63 19.83
C THR A 268 -16.89 13.22 18.67
N TRP A 269 -16.90 14.54 18.51
CA TRP A 269 -17.59 15.25 17.44
C TRP A 269 -17.03 14.95 16.06
N HIS A 270 -15.71 14.99 15.87
CA HIS A 270 -15.09 14.77 14.56
C HIS A 270 -15.57 13.50 13.83
N PRO A 271 -15.49 12.28 14.43
CA PRO A 271 -15.98 11.08 13.77
C PRO A 271 -17.51 11.07 13.63
N VAL A 272 -18.26 11.59 14.60
CA VAL A 272 -19.74 11.65 14.56
C VAL A 272 -20.23 12.54 13.42
N TYR A 273 -19.67 13.73 13.28
CA TYR A 273 -19.95 14.64 12.17
C TYR A 273 -19.54 14.04 10.83
N ARG A 274 -18.35 13.43 10.75
CA ARG A 274 -17.87 12.75 9.55
C ARG A 274 -18.86 11.69 9.07
N ARG A 275 -19.42 10.88 9.98
CA ARG A 275 -20.48 9.90 9.66
C ARG A 275 -21.73 10.58 9.10
N HIS A 276 -22.17 11.68 9.70
CA HIS A 276 -23.33 12.46 9.24
C HIS A 276 -23.13 13.00 7.82
N PHE A 277 -22.00 13.66 7.60
CA PHE A 277 -21.56 14.15 6.29
C PHE A 277 -21.54 13.04 5.23
N LEU A 278 -20.92 11.90 5.53
CA LEU A 278 -20.83 10.79 4.57
C LEU A 278 -22.21 10.19 4.26
N LYS A 279 -23.13 10.12 5.22
CA LYS A 279 -24.51 9.70 4.96
C LYS A 279 -25.26 10.68 4.04
N GLN A 280 -25.09 11.97 4.26
CA GLN A 280 -25.68 13.01 3.41
C GLN A 280 -25.11 12.95 1.99
N SER A 281 -23.80 12.82 1.83
CA SER A 281 -23.15 12.69 0.53
C SER A 281 -23.58 11.41 -0.19
N LEU A 282 -23.78 10.30 0.54
CA LEU A 282 -24.28 9.07 -0.05
C LEU A 282 -25.72 9.19 -0.56
N ALA A 283 -26.59 9.87 0.20
CA ALA A 283 -27.96 10.15 -0.23
C ALA A 283 -27.97 10.97 -1.53
N ARG A 284 -27.19 12.05 -1.59
CA ARG A 284 -27.05 12.87 -2.81
C ARG A 284 -26.51 12.08 -4.00
N ALA A 285 -25.53 11.20 -3.78
CA ALA A 285 -25.02 10.34 -4.84
C ALA A 285 -26.12 9.46 -5.46
N TYR A 286 -27.04 8.93 -4.63
CA TYR A 286 -28.18 8.15 -5.13
C TYR A 286 -29.16 8.99 -5.94
N ASP A 287 -29.45 10.21 -5.51
CA ASP A 287 -30.33 11.13 -6.25
C ASP A 287 -29.72 11.51 -7.61
N CYS A 288 -28.40 11.63 -7.67
CA CYS A 288 -27.66 11.99 -8.88
C CYS A 288 -27.59 10.90 -9.96
N ARG A 289 -28.01 9.65 -9.69
CA ARG A 289 -28.04 8.58 -10.71
C ARG A 289 -28.88 8.93 -11.94
N ARG A 290 -29.95 9.71 -11.75
CA ARG A 290 -30.81 10.18 -12.86
C ARG A 290 -30.51 11.61 -13.26
N GLY A 291 -29.50 12.23 -12.66
CA GLY A 291 -29.15 13.65 -12.81
C GLY A 291 -28.44 14.00 -14.12
N PHE A 292 -28.03 13.01 -14.94
CA PHE A 292 -27.28 13.26 -16.18
C PHE A 292 -28.01 14.19 -17.15
N TYR A 293 -29.33 14.03 -17.31
CA TYR A 293 -30.10 14.88 -18.23
C TYR A 293 -30.05 16.35 -17.82
N LEU A 294 -30.28 16.64 -16.52
CA LEU A 294 -30.22 18.01 -15.99
C LEU A 294 -28.81 18.61 -16.15
N TYR A 295 -27.78 17.81 -15.89
CA TYR A 295 -26.39 18.22 -16.10
C TYR A 295 -26.09 18.52 -17.58
N HIS A 296 -26.52 17.66 -18.50
CA HIS A 296 -26.23 17.79 -19.93
C HIS A 296 -26.91 19.02 -20.56
N GLU A 297 -28.15 19.33 -20.15
CA GLU A 297 -28.89 20.52 -20.59
C GLU A 297 -28.39 21.83 -19.92
N GLY A 298 -27.39 21.76 -19.04
CA GLY A 298 -26.86 22.92 -18.34
C GLY A 298 -27.82 23.51 -17.31
N LEU A 299 -28.81 22.74 -16.87
CA LEU A 299 -29.75 23.13 -15.82
C LEU A 299 -29.08 23.02 -14.45
N GLU A 300 -29.52 23.84 -13.50
CA GLU A 300 -29.02 23.76 -12.13
C GLU A 300 -29.27 22.36 -11.54
N SER A 301 -28.20 21.71 -11.11
CA SER A 301 -28.21 20.37 -10.53
C SER A 301 -27.36 20.35 -9.27
N GLU A 302 -27.83 19.66 -8.23
CA GLU A 302 -27.09 19.47 -6.97
C GLU A 302 -25.96 18.42 -7.11
N CYS A 303 -25.67 17.97 -8.33
CA CYS A 303 -24.75 16.87 -8.63
C CYS A 303 -23.31 17.30 -8.96
N ASN A 304 -22.86 18.46 -8.47
CA ASN A 304 -21.48 18.91 -8.64
C ASN A 304 -20.46 17.91 -8.06
N ASP A 305 -20.86 17.20 -7.01
CA ASP A 305 -20.11 16.10 -6.38
C ASP A 305 -19.72 15.03 -7.42
N VAL A 306 -20.62 14.70 -8.35
CA VAL A 306 -20.37 13.71 -9.41
C VAL A 306 -19.28 14.20 -10.37
N VAL A 307 -19.34 15.48 -10.74
CA VAL A 307 -18.33 16.10 -11.64
C VAL A 307 -16.96 16.13 -10.96
N LEU A 308 -16.89 16.45 -9.67
CA LEU A 308 -15.65 16.36 -8.89
C LEU A 308 -15.08 14.93 -8.90
N PHE A 309 -15.89 13.93 -8.59
CA PHE A 309 -15.41 12.55 -8.54
C PHE A 309 -15.08 11.98 -9.92
N TRP A 310 -15.75 12.45 -10.97
CA TRP A 310 -15.37 12.16 -12.36
C TRP A 310 -13.96 12.69 -12.67
N ARG A 311 -13.66 13.95 -12.32
CA ARG A 311 -12.33 14.57 -12.50
C ARG A 311 -11.23 13.78 -11.80
N ILE A 312 -11.50 13.36 -10.57
CA ILE A 312 -10.56 12.56 -9.77
C ILE A 312 -10.37 11.18 -10.41
N ASP A 313 -11.44 10.50 -10.82
CA ASP A 313 -11.37 9.20 -11.50
C ASP A 313 -10.55 9.27 -12.80
N GLN A 314 -10.76 10.31 -13.62
CA GLN A 314 -9.95 10.53 -14.83
C GLN A 314 -8.49 10.78 -14.48
N MET A 315 -8.21 11.62 -13.48
CA MET A 315 -6.86 11.89 -13.02
C MET A 315 -6.16 10.60 -12.56
N LEU A 316 -6.85 9.73 -11.82
CA LEU A 316 -6.31 8.44 -11.37
C LEU A 316 -5.93 7.55 -12.57
N LYS A 317 -6.84 7.42 -13.55
CA LYS A 317 -6.63 6.58 -14.74
C LYS A 317 -5.47 7.07 -15.60
N VAL A 318 -5.42 8.38 -15.88
CA VAL A 318 -4.36 8.95 -16.72
C VAL A 318 -3.00 8.89 -15.99
N THR A 319 -2.99 9.15 -14.68
CA THR A 319 -1.77 9.03 -13.86
C THR A 319 -1.27 7.58 -13.82
N ALA A 320 -2.17 6.61 -13.63
CA ALA A 320 -1.82 5.19 -13.61
C ALA A 320 -1.25 4.73 -14.96
N ASN A 321 -1.84 5.13 -16.08
CA ASN A 321 -1.29 4.85 -17.41
C ASN A 321 0.10 5.47 -17.60
N ALA A 322 0.30 6.73 -17.19
CA ALA A 322 1.60 7.40 -17.26
C ALA A 322 2.67 6.68 -16.40
N LEU A 323 2.33 6.29 -15.18
CA LEU A 323 3.23 5.53 -14.30
C LEU A 323 3.53 4.15 -14.86
N ARG A 324 2.54 3.42 -15.39
CA ARG A 324 2.77 2.13 -16.05
C ARG A 324 3.76 2.27 -17.21
N GLN A 325 3.62 3.31 -18.03
CA GLN A 325 4.58 3.58 -19.11
C GLN A 325 5.98 3.84 -18.56
N GLN A 326 6.11 4.60 -17.46
CA GLN A 326 7.41 4.81 -16.80
C GLN A 326 8.00 3.49 -16.27
N VAL A 327 7.18 2.63 -15.65
CA VAL A 327 7.57 1.30 -15.18
C VAL A 327 8.12 0.45 -16.32
N MET A 328 7.33 0.30 -17.38
CA MET A 328 7.66 -0.57 -18.51
C MET A 328 8.88 -0.09 -19.30
N ASN A 329 9.00 1.22 -19.49
CA ASN A 329 10.03 1.77 -20.37
C ASN A 329 11.36 2.01 -19.65
N ARG A 330 11.34 2.25 -18.32
CA ARG A 330 12.52 2.71 -17.59
C ARG A 330 12.68 2.06 -16.22
N GLU A 331 11.67 2.13 -15.36
CA GLU A 331 11.89 1.81 -13.94
C GLU A 331 12.14 0.31 -13.70
N ALA A 332 11.55 -0.59 -14.49
CA ALA A 332 11.86 -2.02 -14.40
C ALA A 332 13.35 -2.30 -14.69
N GLN A 333 13.92 -1.64 -15.71
CA GLN A 333 15.36 -1.77 -16.03
C GLN A 333 16.26 -1.09 -15.01
N ARG A 334 15.80 0.00 -14.38
CA ARG A 334 16.56 0.66 -13.31
C ARG A 334 16.58 -0.20 -12.05
N LEU A 335 15.44 -0.81 -11.69
CA LEU A 335 15.37 -1.78 -10.60
C LEU A 335 16.24 -3.01 -10.88
N ASP A 336 16.25 -3.55 -12.10
CA ASP A 336 17.15 -4.64 -12.51
C ASP A 336 18.63 -4.30 -12.25
N LYS A 337 19.06 -3.08 -12.56
CA LYS A 337 20.42 -2.61 -12.27
C LYS A 337 20.73 -2.55 -10.77
N GLU A 338 19.80 -2.01 -9.97
CA GLU A 338 19.96 -1.98 -8.51
C GLU A 338 20.05 -3.40 -7.92
N ILE A 339 19.20 -4.32 -8.37
CA ILE A 339 19.21 -5.72 -7.95
C ILE A 339 20.55 -6.39 -8.31
N LYS A 340 21.03 -6.20 -9.54
CA LYS A 340 22.34 -6.74 -9.97
C LYS A 340 23.48 -6.20 -9.13
N GLN A 341 23.46 -4.91 -8.79
CA GLN A 341 24.48 -4.30 -7.95
C GLN A 341 24.45 -4.87 -6.52
N VAL A 342 23.26 -4.97 -5.90
CA VAL A 342 23.10 -5.55 -4.57
C VAL A 342 23.57 -7.01 -4.54
N LEU A 343 23.21 -7.80 -5.56
CA LEU A 343 23.65 -9.19 -5.69
C LEU A 343 25.17 -9.29 -5.85
N GLU A 344 25.79 -8.39 -6.61
CA GLU A 344 27.25 -8.37 -6.77
C GLU A 344 27.96 -8.04 -5.45
N GLU A 345 27.48 -7.04 -4.72
CA GLU A 345 28.01 -6.68 -3.39
C GLU A 345 27.86 -7.85 -2.39
N PHE A 346 26.72 -8.54 -2.40
CA PHE A 346 26.49 -9.70 -1.53
C PHE A 346 27.36 -10.90 -1.95
N SER A 347 27.64 -11.07 -3.25
CA SER A 347 28.51 -12.14 -3.74
C SER A 347 29.93 -12.03 -3.19
N GLN A 348 30.43 -10.80 -3.01
CA GLN A 348 31.78 -10.51 -2.52
C GLN A 348 31.88 -10.54 -1.00
N ASN A 349 30.75 -10.42 -0.29
CA ASN A 349 30.72 -10.39 1.18
C ASN A 349 30.44 -11.78 1.79
N SER A 350 31.51 -12.46 2.24
CA SER A 350 31.43 -13.77 2.88
C SER A 350 30.59 -13.77 4.17
N GLU A 351 30.68 -12.73 4.99
CA GLU A 351 29.92 -12.62 6.25
C GLU A 351 28.41 -12.50 5.97
N MET A 352 28.03 -11.75 4.94
CA MET A 352 26.63 -11.65 4.52
C MET A 352 26.09 -12.97 4.01
N LYS A 353 26.86 -13.70 3.20
CA LYS A 353 26.48 -15.06 2.77
C LYS A 353 26.32 -15.98 3.96
N GLU A 354 27.22 -15.94 4.94
CA GLU A 354 27.13 -16.74 6.17
C GLU A 354 25.89 -16.44 6.99
N LYS A 355 25.49 -15.16 7.09
CA LYS A 355 24.28 -14.74 7.80
C LYS A 355 22.99 -15.13 7.07
N LEU A 356 22.99 -15.11 5.74
CA LEU A 356 21.79 -15.27 4.92
C LEU A 356 21.54 -16.73 4.51
N LEU A 357 22.58 -17.51 4.24
CA LEU A 357 22.51 -18.91 3.83
C LEU A 357 22.98 -19.82 4.98
N THR A 358 22.02 -20.20 5.83
CA THR A 358 22.25 -20.92 7.09
C THR A 358 21.61 -22.30 7.10
N GLY A 359 22.00 -23.16 8.03
CA GLY A 359 21.37 -24.47 8.26
C GLY A 359 22.31 -25.65 8.01
N ARG A 360 21.90 -26.83 8.50
CA ARG A 360 22.75 -28.03 8.49
C ARG A 360 23.17 -28.43 7.07
N ARG A 361 22.27 -28.27 6.10
CA ARG A 361 22.53 -28.51 4.66
C ARG A 361 23.75 -27.73 4.18
N VAL A 362 23.82 -26.43 4.48
CA VAL A 362 24.94 -25.57 4.03
C VAL A 362 26.23 -25.97 4.72
N THR A 363 26.21 -26.13 6.04
CA THR A 363 27.42 -26.48 6.81
C THR A 363 27.99 -27.83 6.41
N LEU A 364 27.13 -28.83 6.17
CA LEU A 364 27.55 -30.18 5.82
C LEU A 364 28.16 -30.24 4.41
N ALA A 365 27.60 -29.50 3.45
CA ALA A 365 28.17 -29.38 2.11
C ALA A 365 29.57 -28.72 2.13
N GLU A 366 29.75 -27.68 2.94
CA GLU A 366 31.05 -27.01 3.09
C GLU A 366 32.11 -27.90 3.74
N GLU A 367 31.74 -28.63 4.80
CA GLU A 367 32.61 -29.61 5.45
C GLU A 367 33.04 -30.71 4.48
N LEU A 368 32.08 -31.27 3.71
CA LEU A 368 32.36 -32.26 2.68
C LEU A 368 33.32 -31.74 1.61
N LYS A 369 33.09 -30.53 1.10
CA LYS A 369 33.97 -29.90 0.10
C LYS A 369 35.35 -29.57 0.67
N ARG A 370 35.46 -29.23 1.95
CA ARG A 370 36.74 -29.03 2.64
C ARG A 370 37.51 -30.34 2.77
N VAL A 371 36.83 -31.42 3.16
CA VAL A 371 37.45 -32.75 3.28
C VAL A 371 37.92 -33.26 1.91
N LYS A 372 37.11 -33.11 0.86
CA LYS A 372 37.52 -33.46 -0.53
C LYS A 372 38.78 -32.70 -0.96
N ARG A 373 38.82 -31.38 -0.77
CA ARG A 373 40.00 -30.56 -1.08
C ARG A 373 41.26 -30.96 -0.31
N ILE A 374 41.13 -31.35 0.95
CA ILE A 374 42.28 -31.82 1.75
C ILE A 374 42.82 -33.13 1.17
N GLN A 375 41.93 -34.04 0.76
CA GLN A 375 42.34 -35.31 0.15
C GLN A 375 43.00 -35.10 -1.22
N GLU A 376 42.43 -34.26 -2.08
CA GLU A 376 43.03 -33.90 -3.36
C GLU A 376 44.45 -33.35 -3.19
N LYS A 377 44.65 -32.40 -2.24
CA LYS A 377 45.99 -31.87 -1.94
C LYS A 377 46.94 -32.91 -1.35
N LEU A 378 46.44 -33.84 -0.55
CA LEU A 378 47.24 -34.95 -0.03
C LEU A 378 47.67 -35.88 -1.16
N GLU A 379 46.79 -36.19 -2.10
CA GLU A 379 47.10 -36.99 -3.28
C GLU A 379 48.12 -36.29 -4.19
N GLU A 380 47.95 -34.99 -4.45
CA GLU A 380 48.93 -34.16 -5.17
C GLU A 380 50.30 -34.17 -4.48
N PHE A 381 50.32 -34.02 -3.16
CA PHE A 381 51.55 -34.05 -2.37
C PHE A 381 52.24 -35.42 -2.40
N ILE A 382 51.47 -36.52 -2.31
CA ILE A 382 51.99 -37.88 -2.44
C ILE A 382 52.56 -38.11 -3.85
N GLN A 383 51.87 -37.61 -4.89
CA GLN A 383 52.36 -37.69 -6.27
C GLN A 383 53.67 -36.90 -6.46
N ALA A 384 53.76 -35.70 -5.88
CA ALA A 384 54.98 -34.88 -5.92
C ALA A 384 56.15 -35.57 -5.20
N LEU A 385 55.93 -36.10 -3.99
CA LEU A 385 56.94 -36.86 -3.24
C LEU A 385 57.43 -38.10 -3.99
N ASN A 386 56.52 -38.83 -4.64
CA ASN A 386 56.89 -40.01 -5.44
C ASN A 386 57.69 -39.62 -6.69
N LYS A 387 57.43 -38.44 -7.26
CA LYS A 387 58.17 -37.90 -8.40
C LYS A 387 59.59 -37.48 -8.00
N GLU A 388 59.75 -36.77 -6.89
CA GLU A 388 61.09 -36.44 -6.34
C GLU A 388 61.91 -37.69 -6.01
N LYS A 389 61.32 -38.70 -5.37
CA LYS A 389 62.01 -39.98 -5.10
C LYS A 389 62.45 -40.73 -6.37
N MET A 390 61.76 -40.53 -7.48
CA MET A 390 62.13 -41.13 -8.77
C MET A 390 63.26 -40.32 -9.43
N ASP A 391 63.27 -39.01 -9.27
CA ASP A 391 64.32 -38.12 -9.76
C ASP A 391 65.63 -38.24 -8.95
N GLU A 392 65.57 -38.49 -7.63
CA GLU A 392 66.75 -38.80 -6.79
C GLU A 392 67.40 -40.17 -7.08
N ARG A 393 66.69 -41.06 -7.79
CA ARG A 393 67.16 -42.41 -8.17
C ARG A 393 67.71 -42.49 -9.59
N ARG A 394 67.64 -41.39 -10.35
CA ARG A 394 68.33 -41.19 -11.63
C ARG A 394 69.63 -40.44 -11.40
#